data_AF-A0A538RM13-F1
#
_entry.id   AF-A0A538RM13-F1
#
_cell.length_a   1.000
_cell.length_b   1.000
_cell.length_c   1.000
_cell.angle_alpha   90.00
_cell.angle_beta   90.00
_cell.angle_gamma   90.00
#
_symmetry.space_group_name_H-M   'P 1'
#
loop_
_entity.id
_entity.type
_entity.pdbx_description
1 polymer ?
#
loop_
_entity_poly.entity_id
_entity_poly.type
_entity_poly.pdbx_seq_one_letter_code
_entity_poly.pdbx_strand_id
1 'polypeptide(L)'
;MCDARLAAQESRLLRRCRDLPHESHPAFAWHSHPYCLGVALLFGRRPIRASRVFKCHGGAKTKAGLRLTSRATILSGGDSGPAAVPGKPEESLLIQAVRQQNALKMPPNAKLSPEQVGKLERWVKLGLPWPETQAQQGAQRNSQDKENVFTDEQRRFWSFQPVRSPSLPEVHDASWPKSGIDRFILSALKAHGLRPASPADRRTLIRRASFDLTGLPPTPKEVEAFLSDQSPDAFARVVERLLASPHYGERWGRHWLDVVRYTDSFDARILNGEGSIMDMTEAYRYRDWVVGAINQDLPYDQFIIHQIAGDLIPPRDANEVNVSGIVATGMLAIGNWGGGDADKEKLLTDIADDQIDVVGRAFLGLTLACARCHDHKFDPITTEDYYGLAGIFFSTHILQDPGPKTNGPPMLRIPLASRAELERRGQIQKRIAKLEADSKRLLAEERARQVNSQLSLTGRYLVAAWEYSEDAMRGAGPEVLPRFAAGRGLDAETLRRWLDYLGFGEGRLLNKPVRDLFGKAGLHV
;
A
#
# COMPACT_ATOMS: atom_id res chain seq x y z
N MET A 1 17.59 -46.59 -0.92
CA MET A 1 16.21 -47.08 -0.66
C MET A 1 15.10 -46.02 -0.81
N CYS A 2 15.39 -44.74 -1.10
CA CYS A 2 14.35 -43.76 -1.47
C CYS A 2 14.03 -43.72 -2.98
N ASP A 3 14.99 -44.00 -3.88
CA ASP A 3 14.74 -43.92 -5.34
C ASP A 3 13.91 -45.08 -5.90
N ALA A 4 13.95 -46.27 -5.29
CA ALA A 4 13.20 -47.43 -5.77
C ALA A 4 11.69 -47.34 -5.49
N ARG A 5 11.24 -46.48 -4.56
CA ARG A 5 9.82 -46.28 -4.23
C ARG A 5 9.11 -45.29 -5.16
N LEU A 6 9.83 -44.33 -5.74
CA LEU A 6 9.28 -43.37 -6.71
C LEU A 6 9.01 -44.03 -8.08
N ALA A 7 9.92 -44.88 -8.57
CA ALA A 7 9.75 -45.58 -9.83
C ALA A 7 8.57 -46.57 -9.84
N ALA A 8 8.24 -47.17 -8.68
CA ALA A 8 7.10 -48.08 -8.53
C ALA A 8 5.75 -47.34 -8.49
N GLN A 9 5.73 -46.06 -8.12
CA GLN A 9 4.52 -45.24 -8.03
C GLN A 9 4.10 -44.67 -9.40
N GLU A 10 5.06 -44.32 -10.26
CA GLU A 10 4.80 -43.87 -11.64
C GLU A 10 4.25 -45.01 -12.54
N SER A 11 4.76 -46.24 -12.37
CA SER A 11 4.30 -47.42 -13.12
C SER A 11 2.84 -47.82 -12.82
N ARG A 12 2.35 -47.54 -11.60
CA ARG A 12 0.95 -47.80 -11.21
C ARG A 12 -0.03 -46.72 -11.70
N LEU A 13 0.42 -45.47 -11.82
CA LEU A 13 -0.40 -44.38 -12.38
C LEU A 13 -0.60 -44.54 -13.89
N LEU A 14 0.44 -44.98 -14.62
CA LEU A 14 0.36 -45.20 -16.07
C LEU A 14 -0.55 -46.35 -16.50
N ARG A 15 -0.75 -47.37 -15.64
CA ARG A 15 -1.69 -48.48 -15.95
C ARG A 15 -3.15 -48.11 -15.73
N ARG A 16 -3.46 -47.16 -14.84
CA ARG A 16 -4.85 -46.78 -14.52
C ARG A 16 -5.49 -45.82 -15.54
N CYS A 17 -4.70 -45.21 -16.42
CA CYS A 17 -5.20 -44.33 -17.49
C CYS A 17 -5.58 -45.06 -18.78
N ARG A 18 -5.35 -46.38 -18.88
CA ARG A 18 -5.58 -47.13 -20.13
C ARG A 18 -7.03 -47.61 -20.33
N ASP A 19 -7.85 -47.61 -19.27
CA ASP A 19 -9.14 -48.31 -19.27
C ASP A 19 -10.36 -47.38 -19.02
N LEU A 20 -10.28 -46.07 -19.31
CA LEU A 20 -11.43 -45.17 -19.21
C LEU A 20 -11.99 -44.81 -20.61
N PRO A 21 -13.31 -44.93 -20.85
CA PRO A 21 -13.89 -44.60 -22.15
C PRO A 21 -13.87 -43.09 -22.41
N HIS A 22 -13.63 -42.73 -23.66
CA HIS A 22 -13.65 -41.36 -24.18
C HIS A 22 -15.06 -40.78 -24.16
N GLU A 23 -15.31 -39.77 -23.32
CA GLU A 23 -16.25 -38.69 -23.66
C GLU A 23 -15.97 -37.41 -22.84
N SER A 24 -15.67 -36.34 -23.59
CA SER A 24 -15.76 -34.89 -23.29
C SER A 24 -15.59 -34.36 -21.85
N HIS A 25 -14.40 -33.81 -21.54
CA HIS A 25 -14.23 -32.60 -20.71
C HIS A 25 -12.86 -31.92 -20.93
N PRO A 26 -12.75 -30.56 -20.98
CA PRO A 26 -11.58 -29.84 -21.48
C PRO A 26 -10.65 -29.38 -20.34
N ALA A 27 -10.03 -30.30 -19.60
CA ALA A 27 -9.09 -29.89 -18.56
C ALA A 27 -7.78 -30.71 -18.46
N PHE A 28 -7.64 -31.84 -19.17
CA PHE A 28 -6.49 -32.75 -18.91
C PHE A 28 -5.78 -33.35 -20.13
N ALA A 29 -5.90 -32.76 -21.32
CA ALA A 29 -5.20 -33.24 -22.52
C ALA A 29 -4.10 -32.27 -23.00
N TRP A 30 -3.06 -32.06 -22.19
CA TRP A 30 -1.96 -31.13 -22.53
C TRP A 30 -0.70 -31.78 -23.14
N HIS A 31 -0.63 -33.11 -23.27
CA HIS A 31 0.66 -33.77 -23.54
C HIS A 31 0.79 -34.59 -24.83
N SER A 32 -0.21 -34.60 -25.72
CA SER A 32 -0.17 -35.52 -26.88
C SER A 32 -0.61 -34.94 -28.23
N HIS A 33 -0.71 -33.61 -28.38
CA HIS A 33 -1.10 -32.99 -29.67
C HIS A 33 0.03 -32.14 -30.28
N PRO A 34 0.26 -32.19 -31.62
CA PRO A 34 1.26 -31.36 -32.29
C PRO A 34 1.07 -29.85 -32.04
N TYR A 35 -0.16 -29.43 -31.74
CA TYR A 35 -0.54 -28.07 -31.33
C TYR A 35 0.07 -27.63 -29.98
N CYS A 36 0.34 -28.56 -29.06
CA CYS A 36 0.88 -28.24 -27.73
C CYS A 36 2.39 -27.94 -27.74
N LEU A 37 3.12 -28.39 -28.77
CA LEU A 37 4.58 -28.20 -28.83
C LEU A 37 4.95 -26.72 -29.05
N GLY A 38 4.18 -25.97 -29.85
CA GLY A 38 4.44 -24.54 -30.11
C GLY A 38 4.25 -23.66 -28.87
N VAL A 39 3.21 -23.93 -28.07
CA VAL A 39 2.92 -23.22 -26.82
C VAL A 39 3.97 -23.54 -25.75
N ALA A 40 4.41 -24.79 -25.63
CA ALA A 40 5.43 -25.17 -24.66
C ALA A 40 6.82 -24.55 -24.95
N LEU A 41 7.12 -24.25 -26.22
CA LEU A 41 8.42 -23.74 -26.66
C LEU A 41 8.61 -22.24 -26.41
N LEU A 42 7.55 -21.45 -26.57
CA LEU A 42 7.57 -20.00 -26.35
C LEU A 42 6.99 -19.60 -24.98
N PHE A 43 6.09 -20.42 -24.41
CA PHE A 43 5.28 -20.07 -23.23
C PHE A 43 5.19 -21.17 -22.15
N GLY A 44 5.93 -22.29 -22.27
CA GLY A 44 5.96 -23.36 -21.26
C GLY A 44 6.83 -23.04 -20.04
N ARG A 45 6.82 -23.92 -19.01
CA ARG A 45 7.46 -23.74 -17.67
C ARG A 45 8.98 -23.51 -17.66
N ARG A 46 9.68 -23.61 -18.80
CA ARG A 46 11.04 -23.10 -19.01
C ARG A 46 11.13 -22.50 -20.42
N PRO A 47 10.56 -21.31 -20.64
CA PRO A 47 10.55 -20.71 -21.96
C PRO A 47 11.99 -20.34 -22.34
N ILE A 48 12.32 -20.39 -23.63
CA ILE A 48 13.42 -19.56 -24.15
C ILE A 48 13.11 -18.16 -23.63
N ARG A 49 13.98 -17.55 -22.80
CA ARG A 49 13.66 -16.33 -22.03
C ARG A 49 13.05 -15.25 -22.94
N ALA A 50 11.72 -15.27 -23.04
CA ALA A 50 10.97 -14.51 -24.03
C ALA A 50 11.09 -13.00 -23.74
N SER A 51 11.37 -12.67 -22.49
CA SER A 51 11.68 -11.31 -22.01
C SER A 51 12.83 -10.64 -22.76
N ARG A 52 13.85 -11.38 -23.25
CA ARG A 52 14.97 -10.79 -24.00
C ARG A 52 14.64 -10.53 -25.46
N VAL A 53 13.80 -11.37 -26.07
CA VAL A 53 13.40 -11.26 -27.48
C VAL A 53 12.30 -10.21 -27.64
N PHE A 54 11.30 -10.22 -26.77
CA PHE A 54 10.18 -9.27 -26.82
C PHE A 54 10.57 -7.83 -26.49
N LYS A 55 11.68 -7.61 -25.76
CA LYS A 55 12.22 -6.26 -25.55
C LYS A 55 12.54 -5.54 -26.87
N CYS A 56 12.95 -6.28 -27.91
CA CYS A 56 13.31 -5.72 -29.22
C CYS A 56 12.27 -6.01 -30.32
N HIS A 57 11.46 -7.06 -30.16
CA HIS A 57 10.55 -7.57 -31.19
C HIS A 57 9.11 -7.79 -30.69
N GLY A 58 8.71 -7.18 -29.56
CA GLY A 58 7.38 -7.31 -28.97
C GLY A 58 6.65 -6.00 -28.61
N GLY A 59 7.30 -4.84 -28.76
CA GLY A 59 6.73 -3.53 -28.43
C GLY A 59 6.23 -2.73 -29.64
N ALA A 60 5.88 -1.46 -29.40
CA ALA A 60 5.47 -0.51 -30.44
C ALA A 60 6.60 -0.11 -31.40
N LYS A 61 7.86 -0.08 -30.91
CA LYS A 61 9.07 0.10 -31.73
C LYS A 61 9.82 -1.23 -31.84
N THR A 62 9.87 -1.81 -33.03
CA THR A 62 10.55 -3.08 -33.31
C THR A 62 11.83 -2.86 -34.11
N LYS A 63 12.89 -3.62 -33.80
CA LYS A 63 14.11 -3.60 -34.63
C LYS A 63 13.83 -4.30 -35.98
N ALA A 64 14.28 -3.69 -37.07
CA ALA A 64 14.16 -4.19 -38.45
C ALA A 64 12.70 -4.53 -38.86
N GLY A 65 11.71 -3.78 -38.36
CA GLY A 65 10.29 -4.02 -38.65
C GLY A 65 9.73 -5.35 -38.11
N LEU A 66 10.54 -6.16 -37.41
CA LEU A 66 10.20 -7.54 -37.09
C LEU A 66 9.45 -7.66 -35.76
N ARG A 67 8.25 -8.26 -35.81
CA ARG A 67 7.43 -8.56 -34.62
C ARG A 67 7.20 -10.07 -34.45
N LEU A 68 7.54 -10.60 -33.28
CA LEU A 68 7.50 -12.04 -32.96
C LEU A 68 6.34 -12.43 -32.03
N THR A 69 5.27 -11.62 -31.98
CA THR A 69 4.15 -11.77 -31.04
C THR A 69 2.95 -12.53 -31.62
N SER A 70 2.97 -12.85 -32.91
CA SER A 70 1.91 -13.64 -33.55
C SER A 70 2.46 -14.47 -34.70
N ARG A 71 1.76 -15.56 -35.07
CA ARG A 71 2.09 -16.34 -36.26
C ARG A 71 2.07 -15.49 -37.53
N ALA A 72 1.09 -14.61 -37.67
CA ALA A 72 0.94 -13.73 -38.83
C ALA A 72 2.16 -12.81 -39.00
N THR A 73 2.62 -12.17 -37.91
CA THR A 73 3.77 -11.26 -37.97
C THR A 73 5.11 -11.97 -38.19
N ILE A 74 5.21 -13.25 -37.80
CA ILE A 74 6.39 -14.09 -38.07
C ILE A 74 6.45 -14.48 -39.56
N LEU A 75 5.29 -14.75 -40.16
CA LEU A 75 5.15 -15.06 -41.59
C LEU A 75 5.35 -13.84 -42.48
N SER A 76 4.80 -12.68 -42.08
CA SER A 76 5.05 -11.41 -42.80
C SER A 76 6.50 -10.98 -42.71
N GLY A 77 7.16 -11.30 -41.58
CA GLY A 77 8.56 -10.94 -41.36
C GLY A 77 8.78 -9.45 -41.11
N GLY A 78 10.02 -9.01 -41.27
CA GLY A 78 10.43 -7.61 -41.15
C GLY A 78 11.09 -7.11 -42.43
N ASP A 79 11.98 -6.11 -42.31
CA ASP A 79 12.64 -5.45 -43.45
C ASP A 79 13.49 -6.41 -44.31
N SER A 80 13.82 -7.60 -43.79
CA SER A 80 14.59 -8.65 -44.46
C SER A 80 13.74 -9.81 -45.01
N GLY A 81 12.41 -9.66 -45.01
CA GLY A 81 11.47 -10.69 -45.43
C GLY A 81 11.01 -11.63 -44.30
N PRO A 82 10.32 -12.74 -44.65
CA PRO A 82 9.70 -13.66 -43.69
C PRO A 82 10.68 -14.17 -42.62
N ALA A 83 10.28 -14.11 -41.36
CA ALA A 83 11.15 -14.54 -40.27
C ALA A 83 11.29 -16.06 -40.21
N ALA A 84 10.25 -16.81 -40.57
CA ALA A 84 10.30 -18.26 -40.67
C ALA A 84 9.43 -18.77 -41.83
N VAL A 85 9.92 -19.83 -42.47
CA VAL A 85 9.23 -20.55 -43.55
C VAL A 85 8.68 -21.86 -42.98
N PRO A 86 7.35 -22.05 -42.91
CA PRO A 86 6.74 -23.28 -42.41
C PRO A 86 7.32 -24.53 -43.06
N GLY A 87 7.73 -25.51 -42.23
CA GLY A 87 8.29 -26.77 -42.70
C GLY A 87 9.77 -26.72 -43.11
N LYS A 88 10.37 -25.51 -43.20
CA LYS A 88 11.72 -25.33 -43.74
C LYS A 88 12.66 -24.55 -42.79
N PRO A 89 13.21 -25.21 -41.75
CA PRO A 89 14.12 -24.57 -40.80
C PRO A 89 15.37 -23.95 -41.44
N GLU A 90 15.93 -24.59 -42.46
CA GLU A 90 17.16 -24.13 -43.13
C GLU A 90 16.96 -22.85 -43.95
N GLU A 91 15.75 -22.65 -44.50
CA GLU A 91 15.36 -21.45 -45.25
C GLU A 91 14.83 -20.33 -44.33
N SER A 92 14.75 -20.56 -43.01
CA SER A 92 14.15 -19.62 -42.06
C SER A 92 15.19 -18.67 -41.44
N LEU A 93 15.05 -17.37 -41.70
CA LEU A 93 15.95 -16.32 -41.18
C LEU A 93 16.07 -16.33 -39.65
N LEU A 94 14.98 -16.63 -38.94
CA LEU A 94 14.97 -16.78 -37.48
C LEU A 94 15.95 -17.86 -37.02
N ILE A 95 15.97 -19.01 -37.69
CA ILE A 95 16.86 -20.14 -37.36
C ILE A 95 18.32 -19.79 -37.67
N GLN A 96 18.56 -19.18 -38.83
CA GLN A 96 19.90 -18.72 -39.22
C GLN A 96 20.44 -17.68 -38.23
N ALA A 97 19.59 -16.76 -37.77
CA ALA A 97 19.95 -15.71 -36.81
C ALA A 97 20.30 -16.27 -35.43
N VAL A 98 19.52 -17.23 -34.91
CA VAL A 98 19.77 -17.84 -33.58
C VAL A 98 20.91 -18.85 -33.57
N ARG A 99 21.23 -19.45 -34.72
CA ARG A 99 22.45 -20.25 -34.92
C ARG A 99 23.71 -19.38 -34.92
N GLN A 100 23.57 -18.09 -35.21
CA GLN A 100 24.66 -17.12 -35.33
C GLN A 100 25.74 -17.50 -36.35
N GLN A 101 25.34 -18.20 -37.43
CA GLN A 101 26.24 -18.72 -38.46
C GLN A 101 26.47 -17.73 -39.61
N ASN A 102 25.65 -16.68 -39.71
CA ASN A 102 25.69 -15.69 -40.78
C ASN A 102 25.90 -14.26 -40.24
N ALA A 103 25.85 -13.25 -41.12
CA ALA A 103 25.99 -11.83 -40.76
C ALA A 103 24.93 -11.35 -39.74
N LEU A 104 23.75 -11.97 -39.75
CA LEU A 104 22.69 -11.71 -38.76
C LEU A 104 22.89 -12.63 -37.55
N LYS A 105 23.25 -12.07 -36.39
CA LYS A 105 23.47 -12.82 -35.14
C LYS A 105 22.51 -12.36 -34.05
N MET A 106 21.68 -13.26 -33.58
CA MET A 106 20.71 -13.02 -32.51
C MET A 106 20.76 -14.12 -31.44
N PRO A 107 20.44 -13.83 -30.17
CA PRO A 107 20.49 -12.51 -29.53
C PRO A 107 21.92 -11.90 -29.56
N PRO A 108 22.07 -10.56 -29.64
CA PRO A 108 23.37 -9.91 -29.84
C PRO A 108 24.36 -10.11 -28.67
N ASN A 109 23.85 -10.32 -27.45
CA ASN A 109 24.67 -10.42 -26.23
C ASN A 109 24.60 -11.80 -25.55
N ALA A 110 24.05 -12.83 -26.21
CA ALA A 110 23.98 -14.18 -25.66
C ALA A 110 23.62 -15.21 -26.75
N LYS A 111 24.34 -16.34 -26.79
CA LYS A 111 24.01 -17.48 -27.66
C LYS A 111 22.96 -18.38 -26.98
N LEU A 112 21.97 -18.85 -27.75
CA LEU A 112 21.03 -19.85 -27.26
C LEU A 112 21.73 -21.22 -27.14
N SER A 113 21.30 -22.04 -26.19
CA SER A 113 21.86 -23.41 -26.07
C SER A 113 21.46 -24.26 -27.30
N PRO A 114 22.24 -25.28 -27.67
CA PRO A 114 21.88 -26.19 -28.77
C PRO A 114 20.48 -26.81 -28.59
N GLU A 115 20.10 -27.08 -27.35
CA GLU A 115 18.76 -27.58 -27.01
C GLU A 115 17.66 -26.57 -27.36
N GLN A 116 17.87 -25.26 -27.09
CA GLN A 116 16.95 -24.18 -27.41
C GLN A 116 16.85 -23.93 -28.91
N VAL A 117 17.97 -24.04 -29.64
CA VAL A 117 17.98 -23.92 -31.11
C VAL A 117 17.25 -25.10 -31.74
N GLY A 118 17.54 -26.34 -31.34
CA GLY A 118 16.86 -27.54 -31.87
C GLY A 118 15.35 -27.57 -31.55
N LYS A 119 14.96 -26.90 -30.47
CA LYS A 119 13.57 -26.63 -30.09
C LYS A 119 12.87 -25.70 -31.09
N LEU A 120 13.50 -24.60 -31.49
CA LEU A 120 12.98 -23.69 -32.53
C LEU A 120 12.94 -24.35 -33.91
N GLU A 121 13.97 -25.13 -34.28
CA GLU A 121 14.01 -25.85 -35.55
C GLU A 121 12.85 -26.84 -35.70
N ARG A 122 12.58 -27.61 -34.64
CA ARG A 122 11.41 -28.52 -34.62
C ARG A 122 10.10 -27.76 -34.76
N TRP A 123 9.95 -26.61 -34.12
CA TRP A 123 8.74 -25.79 -34.23
C TRP A 123 8.52 -25.26 -35.65
N VAL A 124 9.58 -24.79 -36.32
CA VAL A 124 9.51 -24.40 -37.73
C VAL A 124 9.18 -25.61 -38.62
N LYS A 125 9.82 -26.75 -38.38
CA LYS A 125 9.57 -28.00 -39.12
C LYS A 125 8.12 -28.48 -39.01
N LEU A 126 7.47 -28.23 -37.87
CA LEU A 126 6.06 -28.56 -37.63
C LEU A 126 5.06 -27.55 -38.24
N GLY A 127 5.53 -26.54 -38.98
CA GLY A 127 4.66 -25.61 -39.69
C GLY A 127 4.20 -24.39 -38.86
N LEU A 128 4.95 -24.06 -37.80
CA LEU A 128 4.66 -22.94 -36.88
C LEU A 128 3.27 -23.07 -36.20
N PRO A 129 2.98 -24.16 -35.48
CA PRO A 129 1.72 -24.28 -34.74
C PRO A 129 1.59 -23.14 -33.72
N TRP A 130 0.44 -22.46 -33.71
CA TRP A 130 0.14 -21.28 -32.88
C TRP A 130 -1.30 -21.36 -32.36
N PRO A 131 -1.58 -21.00 -31.09
CA PRO A 131 -2.94 -21.01 -30.56
C PRO A 131 -3.81 -19.92 -31.20
N GLU A 132 -4.95 -20.32 -31.78
CA GLU A 132 -5.85 -19.45 -32.57
C GLU A 132 -6.36 -18.23 -31.79
N THR A 133 -6.48 -18.32 -30.46
CA THR A 133 -6.96 -17.24 -29.59
C THR A 133 -6.09 -15.97 -29.60
N GLN A 134 -4.82 -16.05 -30.06
CA GLN A 134 -3.92 -14.89 -30.18
C GLN A 134 -3.77 -14.38 -31.61
N ALA A 135 -4.30 -15.09 -32.62
CA ALA A 135 -4.12 -14.74 -34.02
C ALA A 135 -4.95 -13.52 -34.45
N GLN A 136 -6.07 -13.24 -33.76
CA GLN A 136 -6.97 -12.13 -34.10
C GLN A 136 -6.58 -10.80 -33.42
N GLN A 137 -5.92 -10.82 -32.27
CA GLN A 137 -5.58 -9.60 -31.53
C GLN A 137 -4.34 -8.86 -32.07
N GLY A 138 -3.49 -9.52 -32.85
CA GLY A 138 -2.22 -8.96 -33.33
C GLY A 138 -2.30 -8.21 -34.67
N ALA A 139 -3.33 -8.46 -35.48
CA ALA A 139 -3.40 -8.02 -36.88
C ALA A 139 -4.22 -6.74 -37.12
N GLN A 140 -4.98 -6.25 -36.13
CA GLN A 140 -5.88 -5.09 -36.30
C GLN A 140 -5.44 -3.79 -35.65
N ARG A 141 -4.26 -3.71 -35.03
CA ARG A 141 -3.70 -2.41 -34.59
C ARG A 141 -2.99 -1.71 -35.75
N ASN A 142 -3.71 -1.50 -36.86
CA ASN A 142 -3.34 -0.48 -37.83
C ASN A 142 -3.83 0.86 -37.30
N SER A 143 -2.91 1.82 -37.30
CA SER A 143 -2.99 3.15 -36.70
C SER A 143 -3.92 4.13 -37.44
N GLN A 144 -5.13 3.70 -37.82
CA GLN A 144 -6.07 4.56 -38.56
C GLN A 144 -7.49 4.67 -37.99
N ASP A 145 -7.92 3.84 -37.03
CA ASP A 145 -9.23 4.01 -36.39
C ASP A 145 -9.11 4.78 -35.06
N LYS A 146 -8.89 6.10 -35.14
CA LYS A 146 -8.88 6.98 -33.96
C LYS A 146 -10.28 7.26 -33.39
N GLU A 147 -11.36 6.85 -34.04
CA GLU A 147 -12.73 7.16 -33.61
C GLU A 147 -13.39 6.06 -32.75
N ASN A 148 -12.90 4.82 -32.75
CA ASN A 148 -13.46 3.77 -31.91
C ASN A 148 -12.36 3.06 -31.11
N VAL A 149 -11.97 3.69 -30.01
CA VAL A 149 -10.95 3.20 -29.06
C VAL A 149 -11.29 1.81 -28.49
N PHE A 150 -12.57 1.42 -28.52
CA PHE A 150 -13.05 0.14 -28.00
C PHE A 150 -13.95 -0.59 -29.00
N THR A 151 -13.79 -1.91 -29.08
CA THR A 151 -14.66 -2.77 -29.89
C THR A 151 -16.05 -2.89 -29.27
N ASP A 152 -17.07 -3.20 -30.08
CA ASP A 152 -18.42 -3.45 -29.58
C ASP A 152 -18.48 -4.61 -28.59
N GLU A 153 -17.58 -5.60 -28.72
CA GLU A 153 -17.47 -6.71 -27.77
C GLU A 153 -17.04 -6.21 -26.38
N GLN A 154 -16.01 -5.35 -26.31
CA GLN A 154 -15.55 -4.75 -25.05
C GLN A 154 -16.65 -3.92 -24.39
N ARG A 155 -17.38 -3.12 -25.18
CA ARG A 155 -18.50 -2.34 -24.67
C ARG A 155 -19.64 -3.22 -24.14
N ARG A 156 -19.85 -4.40 -24.74
CA ARG A 156 -20.90 -5.36 -24.35
C ARG A 156 -20.53 -6.25 -23.15
N PHE A 157 -19.35 -6.10 -22.56
CA PHE A 157 -18.98 -6.87 -21.38
C PHE A 157 -19.95 -6.60 -20.22
N TRP A 158 -20.35 -7.66 -19.51
CA TRP A 158 -21.53 -7.66 -18.65
C TRP A 158 -21.50 -6.59 -17.54
N SER A 159 -20.33 -6.27 -17.00
CA SER A 159 -20.18 -5.30 -15.91
C SER A 159 -20.24 -3.84 -16.35
N PHE A 160 -20.11 -3.56 -17.66
CA PHE A 160 -20.27 -2.21 -18.23
C PHE A 160 -21.67 -1.97 -18.78
N GLN A 161 -22.55 -2.98 -18.71
CA GLN A 161 -23.93 -2.85 -19.12
C GLN A 161 -24.78 -2.31 -17.96
N PRO A 162 -25.80 -1.48 -18.23
CA PRO A 162 -26.76 -1.06 -17.22
C PRO A 162 -27.41 -2.28 -16.55
N VAL A 163 -27.53 -2.23 -15.21
CA VAL A 163 -28.25 -3.26 -14.45
C VAL A 163 -29.72 -3.26 -14.88
N ARG A 164 -30.25 -4.44 -15.22
CA ARG A 164 -31.65 -4.65 -15.60
C ARG A 164 -32.33 -5.55 -14.57
N SER A 165 -33.65 -5.49 -14.50
CA SER A 165 -34.47 -6.40 -13.68
C SER A 165 -35.02 -7.54 -14.54
N PRO A 166 -34.33 -8.69 -14.65
CA PRO A 166 -34.82 -9.82 -15.44
C PRO A 166 -36.06 -10.45 -14.79
N SER A 167 -36.91 -11.06 -15.62
CA SER A 167 -38.00 -11.91 -15.14
C SER A 167 -37.46 -13.15 -14.40
N LEU A 168 -38.14 -13.56 -13.34
CA LEU A 168 -37.76 -14.75 -12.58
C LEU A 168 -37.93 -16.03 -13.42
N PRO A 169 -36.95 -16.96 -13.43
CA PRO A 169 -37.06 -18.21 -14.16
C PRO A 169 -38.23 -19.06 -13.66
N GLU A 170 -38.96 -19.69 -14.57
CA GLU A 170 -39.94 -20.70 -14.22
C GLU A 170 -39.24 -21.96 -13.70
N VAL A 171 -39.70 -22.44 -12.54
CA VAL A 171 -39.15 -23.64 -11.90
C VAL A 171 -40.30 -24.54 -11.48
N HIS A 172 -40.29 -25.79 -11.93
CA HIS A 172 -41.34 -26.77 -11.62
C HIS A 172 -41.35 -27.23 -10.14
N ASP A 173 -40.24 -27.02 -9.42
CA ASP A 173 -40.16 -27.29 -7.98
C ASP A 173 -40.14 -25.96 -7.24
N ALA A 174 -41.34 -25.52 -6.84
CA ALA A 174 -41.54 -24.26 -6.14
C ALA A 174 -41.32 -24.37 -4.62
N SER A 175 -41.04 -25.57 -4.10
CA SER A 175 -40.97 -25.80 -2.64
C SER A 175 -39.62 -25.40 -2.03
N TRP A 176 -38.55 -25.54 -2.80
CA TRP A 176 -37.18 -25.21 -2.39
C TRP A 176 -36.87 -23.71 -2.42
N PRO A 177 -37.16 -22.96 -3.50
CA PRO A 177 -36.86 -21.52 -3.56
C PRO A 177 -37.60 -20.73 -2.47
N LYS A 178 -36.90 -19.88 -1.72
CA LYS A 178 -37.47 -18.98 -0.70
C LYS A 178 -37.49 -17.51 -1.17
N SER A 179 -36.61 -17.17 -2.09
CA SER A 179 -36.46 -15.84 -2.68
C SER A 179 -36.39 -15.91 -4.21
N GLY A 180 -36.43 -14.74 -4.86
CA GLY A 180 -36.22 -14.64 -6.31
C GLY A 180 -34.83 -15.16 -6.74
N ILE A 181 -33.81 -14.94 -5.91
CA ILE A 181 -32.43 -15.40 -6.16
C ILE A 181 -32.38 -16.93 -6.23
N ASP A 182 -33.10 -17.62 -5.34
CA ASP A 182 -33.12 -19.08 -5.30
C ASP A 182 -33.70 -19.69 -6.59
N ARG A 183 -34.62 -18.99 -7.28
CA ARG A 183 -35.15 -19.44 -8.57
C ARG A 183 -34.07 -19.44 -9.65
N PHE A 184 -33.20 -18.42 -9.67
CA PHE A 184 -32.05 -18.38 -10.57
C PHE A 184 -31.06 -19.50 -10.25
N ILE A 185 -30.73 -19.70 -8.98
CA ILE A 185 -29.82 -20.78 -8.55
C ILE A 185 -30.38 -22.15 -8.92
N LEU A 186 -31.66 -22.41 -8.64
CA LEU A 186 -32.29 -23.70 -8.94
C LEU A 186 -32.37 -23.95 -10.46
N SER A 187 -32.69 -22.93 -11.25
CA SER A 187 -32.68 -23.02 -12.71
C SER A 187 -31.29 -23.42 -13.23
N ALA A 188 -30.24 -22.75 -12.74
CA ALA A 188 -28.85 -23.06 -13.13
C ALA A 188 -28.41 -24.46 -12.69
N LEU A 189 -28.74 -24.90 -11.46
CA LEU A 189 -28.44 -26.25 -10.99
C LEU A 189 -29.11 -27.31 -11.86
N LYS A 190 -30.40 -27.14 -12.17
CA LYS A 190 -31.15 -28.07 -13.03
C LYS A 190 -30.57 -28.16 -14.44
N ALA A 191 -30.19 -27.02 -15.02
CA ALA A 191 -29.54 -27.00 -16.34
C ALA A 191 -28.24 -27.82 -16.38
N HIS A 192 -27.54 -27.96 -15.24
CA HIS A 192 -26.33 -28.76 -15.10
C HIS A 192 -26.58 -30.16 -14.52
N GLY A 193 -27.84 -30.60 -14.39
CA GLY A 193 -28.17 -31.89 -13.80
C GLY A 193 -27.87 -32.02 -12.30
N LEU A 194 -27.66 -30.89 -11.62
CA LEU A 194 -27.37 -30.82 -10.19
C LEU A 194 -28.64 -30.61 -9.38
N ARG A 195 -28.59 -31.05 -8.11
CA ARG A 195 -29.65 -30.81 -7.13
C ARG A 195 -29.12 -29.93 -5.99
N PRO A 196 -29.98 -29.12 -5.35
CA PRO A 196 -29.57 -28.38 -4.17
C PRO A 196 -29.03 -29.27 -3.07
N ALA A 197 -28.03 -28.78 -2.33
CA ALA A 197 -27.53 -29.46 -1.15
C ALA A 197 -28.56 -29.39 -0.01
N SER A 198 -28.57 -30.42 0.83
CA SER A 198 -29.38 -30.44 2.05
C SER A 198 -28.98 -29.29 3.00
N PRO A 199 -29.93 -28.69 3.73
CA PRO A 199 -29.62 -27.71 4.77
C PRO A 199 -28.65 -28.28 5.81
N ALA A 200 -27.75 -27.44 6.33
CA ALA A 200 -26.88 -27.81 7.43
C ALA A 200 -27.71 -28.03 8.72
N ASP A 201 -27.23 -28.90 9.61
CA ASP A 201 -27.84 -29.06 10.93
C ASP A 201 -27.73 -27.77 11.76
N ARG A 202 -28.63 -27.60 12.73
CA ARG A 202 -28.73 -26.37 13.53
C ARG A 202 -27.43 -26.03 14.26
N ARG A 203 -26.70 -27.03 14.77
CA ARG A 203 -25.44 -26.79 15.50
C ARG A 203 -24.34 -26.28 14.56
N THR A 204 -24.25 -26.85 13.36
CA THR A 204 -23.36 -26.36 12.30
C THR A 204 -23.76 -24.94 11.87
N LEU A 205 -25.05 -24.67 11.73
CA LEU A 205 -25.57 -23.40 11.24
C LEU A 205 -25.23 -22.23 12.17
N ILE A 206 -25.49 -22.34 13.48
CA ILE A 206 -25.13 -21.28 14.45
C ILE A 206 -23.61 -21.07 14.53
N ARG A 207 -22.82 -22.16 14.44
CA ARG A 207 -21.36 -22.05 14.44
C ARG A 207 -20.86 -21.24 13.24
N ARG A 208 -21.34 -21.55 12.03
CA ARG A 208 -20.95 -20.84 10.81
C ARG A 208 -21.37 -19.37 10.87
N ALA A 209 -22.64 -19.10 11.17
CA ALA A 209 -23.15 -17.74 11.25
C ALA A 209 -22.37 -16.87 12.25
N SER A 210 -21.99 -17.44 13.41
CA SER A 210 -21.21 -16.69 14.40
C SER A 210 -19.80 -16.36 13.89
N PHE A 211 -19.07 -17.32 13.33
CA PHE A 211 -17.74 -17.04 12.77
C PHE A 211 -17.79 -16.10 11.56
N ASP A 212 -18.80 -16.23 10.71
CA ASP A 212 -18.94 -15.41 9.51
C ASP A 212 -19.28 -13.97 9.87
N LEU A 213 -20.22 -13.75 10.80
CA LEU A 213 -20.68 -12.41 11.15
C LEU A 213 -19.79 -11.71 12.18
N THR A 214 -19.34 -12.40 13.22
CA THR A 214 -18.59 -11.77 14.33
C THR A 214 -17.14 -12.25 14.44
N GLY A 215 -16.74 -13.29 13.70
CA GLY A 215 -15.41 -13.89 13.83
C GLY A 215 -15.22 -14.71 15.11
N LEU A 216 -16.25 -14.85 15.94
CA LEU A 216 -16.20 -15.50 17.25
C LEU A 216 -17.07 -16.78 17.28
N PRO A 217 -16.69 -17.80 18.06
CA PRO A 217 -17.55 -18.96 18.28
C PRO A 217 -18.81 -18.56 19.09
N PRO A 218 -19.96 -19.24 18.88
CA PRO A 218 -21.10 -19.06 19.76
C PRO A 218 -20.80 -19.65 21.15
N THR A 219 -21.37 -19.05 22.18
CA THR A 219 -21.31 -19.59 23.55
C THR A 219 -22.19 -20.84 23.67
N PRO A 220 -21.91 -21.74 24.63
CA PRO A 220 -22.76 -22.92 24.87
C PRO A 220 -24.24 -22.56 25.10
N LYS A 221 -24.52 -21.46 25.81
CA LYS A 221 -25.88 -21.00 26.09
C LYS A 221 -26.61 -20.55 24.83
N GLU A 222 -25.94 -19.84 23.92
CA GLU A 222 -26.54 -19.43 22.64
C GLU A 222 -26.83 -20.63 21.74
N VAL A 223 -25.94 -21.64 21.75
CA VAL A 223 -26.20 -22.90 21.03
C VAL A 223 -27.42 -23.61 21.59
N GLU A 224 -27.52 -23.76 22.91
CA GLU A 224 -28.63 -24.44 23.56
C GLU A 224 -29.97 -23.71 23.37
N ALA A 225 -29.96 -22.37 23.45
CA ALA A 225 -31.12 -21.53 23.15
C ALA A 225 -31.56 -21.69 21.69
N PHE A 226 -30.63 -21.67 20.73
CA PHE A 226 -30.99 -21.89 19.33
C PHE A 226 -31.43 -23.32 19.05
N LEU A 227 -30.88 -24.35 19.72
CA LEU A 227 -31.32 -25.73 19.50
C LEU A 227 -32.73 -26.00 20.05
N SER A 228 -33.10 -25.33 21.14
CA SER A 228 -34.42 -25.48 21.77
C SER A 228 -35.52 -24.62 21.12
N ASP A 229 -35.17 -23.53 20.44
CA ASP A 229 -36.12 -22.64 19.77
C ASP A 229 -36.74 -23.28 18.50
N GLN A 230 -38.02 -23.67 18.59
CA GLN A 230 -38.79 -24.25 17.48
C GLN A 230 -39.54 -23.22 16.63
N SER A 231 -39.35 -21.92 16.89
CA SER A 231 -40.00 -20.89 16.09
C SER A 231 -39.53 -20.92 14.63
N PRO A 232 -40.41 -20.62 13.65
CA PRO A 232 -40.06 -20.66 12.24
C PRO A 232 -38.97 -19.64 11.86
N ASP A 233 -38.76 -18.62 12.69
CA ASP A 233 -37.78 -17.55 12.52
C ASP A 233 -36.59 -17.64 13.50
N ALA A 234 -36.43 -18.77 14.21
CA ALA A 234 -35.35 -18.97 15.18
C ALA A 234 -33.95 -18.62 14.64
N PHE A 235 -33.65 -19.00 13.39
CA PHE A 235 -32.36 -18.69 12.78
C PHE A 235 -32.22 -17.22 12.41
N ALA A 236 -33.30 -16.57 11.95
CA ALA A 236 -33.29 -15.14 11.68
C ALA A 236 -33.00 -14.34 12.96
N ARG A 237 -33.60 -14.71 14.10
CA ARG A 237 -33.29 -14.09 15.40
C ARG A 237 -31.81 -14.24 15.80
N VAL A 238 -31.19 -15.39 15.49
CA VAL A 238 -29.75 -15.58 15.70
C VAL A 238 -28.95 -14.60 14.84
N VAL A 239 -29.30 -14.47 13.55
CA VAL A 239 -28.63 -13.54 12.63
C VAL A 239 -28.78 -12.10 13.09
N GLU A 240 -30.00 -11.65 13.41
CA GLU A 240 -30.27 -10.29 13.93
C GLU A 240 -29.43 -9.97 15.17
N ARG A 241 -29.36 -10.90 16.12
CA ARG A 241 -28.53 -10.75 17.32
C ARG A 241 -27.04 -10.65 17.00
N LEU A 242 -26.56 -11.39 15.99
CA LEU A 242 -25.16 -11.35 15.57
C LEU A 242 -24.84 -10.04 14.82
N LEU A 243 -25.75 -9.55 13.98
CA LEU A 243 -25.62 -8.27 13.29
C LEU A 243 -25.64 -7.09 14.27
N ALA A 244 -26.46 -7.17 15.33
CA ALA A 244 -26.51 -6.17 16.39
C ALA A 244 -25.30 -6.20 17.36
N SER A 245 -24.40 -7.18 17.23
CA SER A 245 -23.21 -7.29 18.07
C SER A 245 -22.15 -6.27 17.65
N PRO A 246 -21.45 -5.58 18.58
CA PRO A 246 -20.35 -4.68 18.21
C PRO A 246 -19.22 -5.39 17.45
N HIS A 247 -19.07 -6.71 17.66
CA HIS A 247 -18.09 -7.54 16.96
C HIS A 247 -18.39 -7.72 15.46
N TYR A 248 -19.62 -7.44 15.02
CA TYR A 248 -19.96 -7.47 13.59
C TYR A 248 -19.15 -6.44 12.80
N GLY A 249 -19.19 -5.17 13.24
CA GLY A 249 -18.41 -4.09 12.66
C GLY A 249 -16.91 -4.28 12.80
N GLU A 250 -16.42 -4.87 13.89
CA GLU A 250 -15.00 -5.21 14.05
C GLU A 250 -14.56 -6.26 13.00
N ARG A 251 -15.38 -7.31 12.81
CA ARG A 251 -15.11 -8.39 11.87
C ARG A 251 -15.14 -7.89 10.42
N TRP A 252 -16.22 -7.21 10.04
CA TRP A 252 -16.43 -6.73 8.67
C TRP A 252 -15.59 -5.51 8.33
N GLY A 253 -15.36 -4.62 9.31
CA GLY A 253 -14.48 -3.48 9.18
C GLY A 253 -13.07 -3.89 8.76
N ARG A 254 -12.54 -4.99 9.31
CA ARG A 254 -11.23 -5.53 8.89
C ARG A 254 -11.16 -5.80 7.38
N HIS A 255 -12.21 -6.38 6.79
CA HIS A 255 -12.24 -6.66 5.34
C HIS A 255 -12.23 -5.37 4.51
N TRP A 256 -12.94 -4.34 4.97
CA TRP A 256 -12.90 -3.02 4.33
C TRP A 256 -11.53 -2.34 4.47
N LEU A 257 -10.96 -2.38 5.67
CA LEU A 257 -9.68 -1.77 5.98
C LEU A 257 -8.53 -2.37 5.16
N ASP A 258 -8.58 -3.68 4.87
CA ASP A 258 -7.66 -4.35 3.95
C ASP A 258 -7.77 -3.76 2.52
N VAL A 259 -8.98 -3.48 2.03
CA VAL A 259 -9.25 -2.94 0.68
C VAL A 259 -8.70 -1.52 0.52
N VAL A 260 -8.88 -0.67 1.54
CA VAL A 260 -8.44 0.73 1.52
C VAL A 260 -7.01 0.92 2.01
N ARG A 261 -6.25 -0.18 2.15
CA ARG A 261 -4.82 -0.18 2.51
C ARG A 261 -4.55 0.48 3.86
N TYR A 262 -5.45 0.27 4.81
CA TYR A 262 -5.34 0.85 6.14
C TYR A 262 -4.09 0.37 6.88
N THR A 263 -3.45 1.29 7.58
CA THR A 263 -2.39 1.00 8.55
C THR A 263 -2.41 2.06 9.66
N ASP A 264 -2.09 1.67 10.89
CA ASP A 264 -1.99 2.59 12.04
C ASP A 264 -0.78 3.55 11.94
N SER A 265 0.20 3.24 11.08
CA SER A 265 1.40 4.07 10.86
C SER A 265 1.86 4.01 9.41
N PHE A 266 2.42 5.11 8.91
CA PHE A 266 2.95 5.21 7.56
C PHE A 266 4.35 4.58 7.42
N ASP A 267 5.15 4.55 8.49
CA ASP A 267 6.56 4.08 8.44
C ASP A 267 6.93 3.20 9.63
N ALA A 268 7.22 1.93 9.35
CA ALA A 268 7.63 0.94 10.35
C ALA A 268 8.93 1.31 11.10
N ARG A 269 9.76 2.23 10.58
CA ARG A 269 10.97 2.73 11.27
C ARG A 269 10.65 3.52 12.55
N ILE A 270 9.41 3.95 12.72
CA ILE A 270 8.93 4.69 13.90
C ILE A 270 8.71 3.79 15.13
N LEU A 271 8.64 2.46 14.95
CA LEU A 271 8.58 1.51 16.08
C LEU A 271 9.79 1.62 17.02
N ASN A 272 10.86 2.30 16.60
CA ASN A 272 12.09 2.52 17.37
C ASN A 272 12.28 3.97 17.87
N GLY A 273 11.27 4.84 17.78
CA GLY A 273 11.28 6.17 18.42
C GLY A 273 11.89 7.32 17.59
N GLU A 274 12.25 7.10 16.34
CA GLU A 274 12.73 8.14 15.41
C GLU A 274 11.59 8.66 14.52
N GLY A 275 10.55 9.22 15.15
CA GLY A 275 9.34 9.67 14.46
C GLY A 275 9.58 10.78 13.42
N SER A 276 9.21 10.52 12.17
CA SER A 276 9.13 11.53 11.11
C SER A 276 7.83 12.35 11.27
N ILE A 277 7.87 13.65 10.93
CA ILE A 277 6.71 14.56 10.89
C ILE A 277 5.58 14.11 9.95
N MET A 278 5.82 13.07 9.15
CA MET A 278 4.95 12.52 8.12
C MET A 278 3.97 11.46 8.63
N ASP A 279 4.09 10.99 9.88
CA ASP A 279 3.21 9.90 10.36
C ASP A 279 1.77 10.36 10.65
N MET A 280 0.82 9.46 10.41
CA MET A 280 -0.61 9.65 10.60
C MET A 280 -1.05 9.05 11.94
N THR A 281 -0.60 9.63 13.05
CA THR A 281 -0.88 9.13 14.41
C THR A 281 -2.38 9.03 14.76
N GLU A 282 -3.22 9.70 13.98
CA GLU A 282 -4.67 9.76 14.12
C GLU A 282 -5.42 8.77 13.21
N ALA A 283 -4.71 7.93 12.44
CA ALA A 283 -5.30 6.98 11.49
C ALA A 283 -6.34 6.05 12.13
N TYR A 284 -6.15 5.65 13.39
CA TYR A 284 -7.11 4.83 14.15
C TYR A 284 -8.54 5.39 14.18
N ARG A 285 -8.70 6.72 14.05
CA ARG A 285 -10.03 7.34 13.98
C ARG A 285 -10.81 6.87 12.76
N TYR A 286 -10.14 6.69 11.63
CA TYR A 286 -10.74 6.15 10.41
C TYR A 286 -11.16 4.69 10.59
N ARG A 287 -10.29 3.85 11.20
CA ARG A 287 -10.63 2.47 11.57
C ARG A 287 -11.89 2.42 12.43
N ASP A 288 -11.91 3.20 13.50
CA ASP A 288 -13.03 3.22 14.45
C ASP A 288 -14.30 3.76 13.78
N TRP A 289 -14.18 4.72 12.86
CA TRP A 289 -15.29 5.19 12.03
C TRP A 289 -15.84 4.10 11.12
N VAL A 290 -15.00 3.33 10.42
CA VAL A 290 -15.45 2.20 9.57
C VAL A 290 -16.21 1.16 10.40
N VAL A 291 -15.66 0.78 11.56
CA VAL A 291 -16.31 -0.16 12.49
C VAL A 291 -17.66 0.38 12.94
N GLY A 292 -17.72 1.67 13.31
CA GLY A 292 -18.95 2.35 13.70
C GLY A 292 -19.98 2.42 12.58
N ALA A 293 -19.56 2.75 11.35
CA ALA A 293 -20.43 2.87 10.19
C ALA A 293 -21.10 1.53 9.83
N ILE A 294 -20.36 0.43 9.91
CA ILE A 294 -20.90 -0.92 9.68
C ILE A 294 -21.88 -1.31 10.79
N ASN A 295 -21.53 -1.08 12.05
CA ASN A 295 -22.41 -1.41 13.19
C ASN A 295 -23.70 -0.56 13.21
N GLN A 296 -23.67 0.64 12.63
CA GLN A 296 -24.83 1.52 12.53
C GLN A 296 -25.67 1.26 11.27
N ASP A 297 -25.28 0.28 10.44
CA ASP A 297 -25.89 0.00 9.14
C ASP A 297 -25.99 1.27 8.26
N LEU A 298 -24.88 2.02 8.19
CA LEU A 298 -24.82 3.23 7.37
C LEU A 298 -25.12 2.87 5.90
N PRO A 299 -26.12 3.52 5.26
CA PRO A 299 -26.44 3.23 3.87
C PRO A 299 -25.21 3.32 2.98
N TYR A 300 -25.05 2.35 2.07
CA TYR A 300 -23.82 2.19 1.30
C TYR A 300 -23.49 3.43 0.44
N ASP A 301 -24.50 4.11 -0.10
CA ASP A 301 -24.34 5.38 -0.81
C ASP A 301 -23.72 6.47 0.10
N GLN A 302 -24.22 6.59 1.33
CA GLN A 302 -23.67 7.51 2.32
C GLN A 302 -22.27 7.10 2.76
N PHE A 303 -22.01 5.80 2.94
CA PHE A 303 -20.69 5.28 3.27
C PHE A 303 -19.64 5.64 2.21
N ILE A 304 -20.00 5.57 0.92
CA ILE A 304 -19.15 6.01 -0.18
C ILE A 304 -18.94 7.53 -0.12
N ILE A 305 -20.02 8.31 -0.03
CA ILE A 305 -19.96 9.79 -0.06
C ILE A 305 -19.08 10.32 1.08
N HIS A 306 -19.22 9.78 2.29
CA HIS A 306 -18.40 10.19 3.44
C HIS A 306 -16.89 9.97 3.21
N GLN A 307 -16.50 8.93 2.48
CA GLN A 307 -15.09 8.60 2.26
C GLN A 307 -14.44 9.36 1.09
N ILE A 308 -15.24 9.79 0.11
CA ILE A 308 -14.75 10.53 -1.05
C ILE A 308 -14.81 12.04 -0.84
N ALA A 309 -15.86 12.54 -0.17
CA ALA A 309 -16.17 13.96 -0.06
C ALA A 309 -16.86 14.33 1.27
N GLY A 310 -16.61 13.56 2.34
CA GLY A 310 -17.25 13.78 3.63
C GLY A 310 -16.89 15.11 4.27
N ASP A 311 -15.68 15.61 4.04
CA ASP A 311 -15.22 16.93 4.48
C ASP A 311 -16.01 18.09 3.83
N LEU A 312 -16.60 17.87 2.65
CA LEU A 312 -17.46 18.84 1.97
C LEU A 312 -18.92 18.81 2.46
N ILE A 313 -19.31 17.81 3.26
CA ILE A 313 -20.66 17.73 3.82
C ILE A 313 -20.74 18.70 5.00
N PRO A 314 -21.62 19.72 4.96
CA PRO A 314 -21.72 20.70 6.03
C PRO A 314 -22.20 20.05 7.34
N PRO A 315 -21.75 20.56 8.50
CA PRO A 315 -22.26 20.11 9.78
C PRO A 315 -23.75 20.46 9.92
N ARG A 316 -24.47 19.69 10.77
CA ARG A 316 -25.88 19.98 11.08
C ARG A 316 -26.06 21.31 11.83
N ASP A 317 -25.12 21.65 12.70
CA ASP A 317 -25.02 22.94 13.37
C ASP A 317 -23.81 23.72 12.81
N ALA A 318 -24.02 24.97 12.40
CA ALA A 318 -22.98 25.85 11.87
C ALA A 318 -21.84 26.17 12.88
N ASN A 319 -22.07 25.94 14.18
CA ASN A 319 -21.06 26.08 15.22
C ASN A 319 -20.23 24.81 15.46
N GLU A 320 -20.65 23.68 14.90
CA GLU A 320 -19.97 22.38 15.00
C GLU A 320 -19.15 22.08 13.75
N VAL A 321 -18.44 20.95 13.79
CA VAL A 321 -17.70 20.41 12.64
C VAL A 321 -18.23 19.03 12.30
N ASN A 322 -18.26 18.69 11.01
CA ASN A 322 -18.66 17.35 10.58
C ASN A 322 -17.53 16.35 10.84
N VAL A 323 -17.40 15.90 12.09
CA VAL A 323 -16.35 14.97 12.51
C VAL A 323 -16.41 13.67 11.69
N SER A 324 -17.61 13.13 11.47
CA SER A 324 -17.81 11.90 10.69
C SER A 324 -17.25 12.03 9.28
N GLY A 325 -17.65 13.10 8.57
CA GLY A 325 -17.19 13.36 7.20
C GLY A 325 -15.69 13.62 7.10
N ILE A 326 -15.13 14.42 8.01
CA ILE A 326 -13.69 14.71 8.04
C ILE A 326 -12.88 13.42 8.30
N VAL A 327 -13.30 12.60 9.27
CA VAL A 327 -12.61 11.36 9.61
C VAL A 327 -12.70 10.35 8.47
N ALA A 328 -13.88 10.18 7.87
CA ALA A 328 -14.11 9.25 6.77
C ALA A 328 -13.30 9.60 5.51
N THR A 329 -13.21 10.90 5.18
CA THR A 329 -12.42 11.38 4.03
C THR A 329 -10.91 11.12 4.22
N GLY A 330 -10.49 10.82 5.45
CA GLY A 330 -9.13 10.34 5.75
C GLY A 330 -8.69 9.13 4.92
N MET A 331 -9.61 8.35 4.35
CA MET A 331 -9.30 7.30 3.36
C MET A 331 -8.39 7.80 2.24
N LEU A 332 -8.58 9.02 1.74
CA LEU A 332 -7.79 9.60 0.65
C LEU A 332 -6.38 10.05 1.06
N ALA A 333 -6.11 10.12 2.36
CA ALA A 333 -4.79 10.42 2.91
C ALA A 333 -4.01 9.16 3.28
N ILE A 334 -4.71 8.08 3.63
CA ILE A 334 -4.13 6.77 3.95
C ILE A 334 -3.73 6.07 2.65
N GLY A 335 -2.44 6.09 2.34
CA GLY A 335 -1.92 5.53 1.09
C GLY A 335 -0.42 5.35 1.14
N ASN A 336 0.19 5.06 0.00
CA ASN A 336 1.63 4.92 -0.15
C ASN A 336 2.15 5.88 -1.21
N TRP A 337 2.31 7.13 -0.81
CA TRP A 337 2.84 8.23 -1.62
C TRP A 337 4.17 8.69 -1.01
N GLY A 338 5.22 8.88 -1.81
CA GLY A 338 6.60 9.00 -1.32
C GLY A 338 6.86 10.18 -0.36
N GLY A 339 6.69 9.97 0.94
CA GLY A 339 7.01 10.96 1.97
C GLY A 339 8.51 11.28 2.00
N GLY A 340 8.88 12.47 1.53
CA GLY A 340 10.28 12.91 1.46
C GLY A 340 10.89 12.93 0.05
N ASP A 341 10.08 12.80 -1.00
CA ASP A 341 10.55 13.11 -2.36
C ASP A 341 10.89 14.61 -2.47
N ALA A 342 12.06 14.92 -3.02
CA ALA A 342 12.49 16.30 -3.26
C ALA A 342 11.79 16.91 -4.48
N ASP A 343 11.19 16.08 -5.33
CA ASP A 343 10.37 16.48 -6.47
C ASP A 343 8.89 16.60 -6.05
N LYS A 344 8.42 17.84 -5.95
CA LYS A 344 7.06 18.17 -5.52
C LYS A 344 6.01 17.81 -6.54
N GLU A 345 6.31 18.00 -7.83
CA GLU A 345 5.35 17.71 -8.90
C GLU A 345 5.12 16.20 -8.94
N LYS A 346 6.21 15.43 -8.86
CA LYS A 346 6.13 13.99 -8.73
C LYS A 346 5.31 13.58 -7.49
N LEU A 347 5.59 14.15 -6.32
CA LEU A 347 4.84 13.86 -5.10
C LEU A 347 3.33 14.08 -5.27
N LEU A 348 2.91 15.24 -5.81
CA LEU A 348 1.50 15.53 -6.04
C LEU A 348 0.87 14.57 -7.05
N THR A 349 1.60 14.20 -8.11
CA THR A 349 1.12 13.22 -9.09
C THR A 349 1.00 11.81 -8.50
N ASP A 350 1.87 11.43 -7.56
CA ASP A 350 1.84 10.12 -6.90
C ASP A 350 0.70 10.05 -5.86
N ILE A 351 0.39 11.17 -5.19
CA ILE A 351 -0.80 11.27 -4.33
C ILE A 351 -2.07 11.09 -5.15
N ALA A 352 -2.22 11.82 -6.25
CA ALA A 352 -3.39 11.69 -7.12
C ALA A 352 -3.51 10.27 -7.71
N ASP A 353 -2.39 9.65 -8.10
CA ASP A 353 -2.38 8.27 -8.59
C ASP A 353 -2.83 7.27 -7.52
N ASP A 354 -2.33 7.40 -6.28
CA ASP A 354 -2.72 6.55 -5.15
C ASP A 354 -4.23 6.66 -4.85
N GLN A 355 -4.77 7.87 -4.92
CA GLN A 355 -6.20 8.16 -4.72
C GLN A 355 -7.07 7.55 -5.83
N ILE A 356 -6.64 7.66 -7.09
CA ILE A 356 -7.31 7.00 -8.23
C ILE A 356 -7.28 5.48 -8.06
N ASP A 357 -6.15 4.91 -7.62
CA ASP A 357 -6.00 3.48 -7.42
C ASP A 357 -6.96 2.94 -6.34
N VAL A 358 -7.04 3.59 -5.17
CA VAL A 358 -7.96 3.13 -4.11
C VAL A 358 -9.41 3.32 -4.48
N VAL A 359 -9.79 4.47 -5.03
CA VAL A 359 -11.19 4.72 -5.39
C VAL A 359 -11.62 3.75 -6.49
N GLY A 360 -10.77 3.55 -7.51
CA GLY A 360 -11.01 2.61 -8.58
C GLY A 360 -11.18 1.16 -8.08
N ARG A 361 -10.27 0.69 -7.22
CA ARG A 361 -10.32 -0.69 -6.70
C ARG A 361 -11.44 -0.90 -5.69
N ALA A 362 -11.62 0.02 -4.75
CA ALA A 362 -12.53 -0.14 -3.63
C ALA A 362 -14.00 -0.05 -4.05
N PHE A 363 -14.34 0.89 -4.95
CA PHE A 363 -15.73 1.15 -5.30
C PHE A 363 -16.13 0.61 -6.68
N LEU A 364 -15.20 0.57 -7.63
CA LEU A 364 -15.50 0.10 -9.00
C LEU A 364 -15.00 -1.31 -9.27
N GLY A 365 -14.08 -1.84 -8.44
CA GLY A 365 -13.42 -3.12 -8.70
C GLY A 365 -12.50 -3.08 -9.93
N LEU A 366 -12.04 -1.88 -10.33
CA LEU A 366 -11.25 -1.65 -11.54
C LEU A 366 -9.86 -1.12 -11.22
N THR A 367 -8.86 -1.54 -11.99
CA THR A 367 -7.47 -1.08 -11.84
C THR A 367 -7.19 0.17 -12.66
N LEU A 368 -7.92 1.26 -12.38
CA LEU A 368 -7.83 2.52 -13.14
C LEU A 368 -6.39 3.06 -13.25
N ALA A 369 -5.57 2.90 -12.21
CA ALA A 369 -4.19 3.36 -12.19
C ALA A 369 -3.29 2.73 -13.27
N CYS A 370 -3.65 1.56 -13.82
CA CYS A 370 -2.93 1.01 -14.97
C CYS A 370 -3.03 1.90 -16.22
N ALA A 371 -4.05 2.77 -16.30
CA ALA A 371 -4.25 3.68 -17.41
C ALA A 371 -3.32 4.92 -17.39
N ARG A 372 -2.54 5.12 -16.31
CA ARG A 372 -1.61 6.26 -16.11
C ARG A 372 -0.61 6.45 -17.26
N CYS A 373 -0.05 5.35 -17.76
CA CYS A 373 1.03 5.36 -18.74
C CYS A 373 0.59 4.92 -20.15
N HIS A 374 -0.53 4.21 -20.26
CA HIS A 374 -1.08 3.67 -21.50
C HIS A 374 -2.54 3.28 -21.27
N ASP A 375 -3.38 3.20 -22.31
CA ASP A 375 -4.76 2.72 -22.17
C ASP A 375 -4.82 1.37 -21.45
N HIS A 376 -5.84 1.16 -20.62
CA HIS A 376 -5.95 -0.01 -19.78
C HIS A 376 -5.88 -1.31 -20.61
N LYS A 377 -5.12 -2.30 -20.11
CA LYS A 377 -4.77 -3.49 -20.89
C LYS A 377 -5.99 -4.35 -21.27
N PHE A 378 -6.98 -4.41 -20.39
CA PHE A 378 -8.10 -5.34 -20.48
C PHE A 378 -9.47 -4.67 -20.49
N ASP A 379 -9.55 -3.48 -19.91
CA ASP A 379 -10.81 -2.79 -19.65
C ASP A 379 -10.90 -1.57 -20.56
N PRO A 380 -12.12 -1.14 -20.93
CA PRO A 380 -12.31 -0.01 -21.82
C PRO A 380 -12.10 1.33 -21.09
N ILE A 381 -10.88 1.56 -20.61
CA ILE A 381 -10.46 2.78 -19.92
C ILE A 381 -9.25 3.35 -20.65
N THR A 382 -9.38 4.57 -21.15
CA THR A 382 -8.29 5.25 -21.84
C THR A 382 -7.36 5.96 -20.88
N THR A 383 -6.17 6.31 -21.34
CA THR A 383 -5.30 7.25 -20.64
C THR A 383 -5.96 8.63 -20.49
N GLU A 384 -6.81 9.04 -21.43
CA GLU A 384 -7.59 10.28 -21.33
C GLU A 384 -8.58 10.23 -20.15
N ASP A 385 -9.31 9.12 -19.98
CA ASP A 385 -10.20 8.92 -18.83
C ASP A 385 -9.44 9.01 -17.49
N TYR A 386 -8.26 8.38 -17.43
CA TYR A 386 -7.38 8.47 -16.25
C TYR A 386 -6.99 9.91 -15.93
N TYR A 387 -6.52 10.67 -16.91
CA TYR A 387 -6.10 12.05 -16.65
C TYR A 387 -7.28 13.01 -16.43
N GLY A 388 -8.46 12.71 -16.99
CA GLY A 388 -9.71 13.38 -16.63
C GLY A 388 -10.06 13.21 -15.15
N LEU A 389 -9.92 11.98 -14.63
CA LEU A 389 -10.09 11.70 -13.21
C LEU A 389 -8.97 12.30 -12.35
N ALA A 390 -7.73 12.27 -12.83
CA ALA A 390 -6.60 12.91 -12.14
C ALA A 390 -6.81 14.40 -11.94
N GLY A 391 -7.43 15.10 -12.90
CA GLY A 391 -7.82 16.50 -12.75
C GLY A 391 -8.71 16.76 -11.52
N ILE A 392 -9.58 15.81 -11.16
CA ILE A 392 -10.41 15.88 -9.95
C ILE A 392 -9.52 15.70 -8.72
N PHE A 393 -8.70 14.65 -8.66
CA PHE A 393 -7.87 14.34 -7.49
C PHE A 393 -6.71 15.32 -7.28
N PHE A 394 -6.25 16.04 -8.31
CA PHE A 394 -5.34 17.19 -8.11
C PHE A 394 -5.99 18.34 -7.31
N SER A 395 -7.31 18.35 -7.17
CA SER A 395 -8.02 19.29 -6.29
C SER A 395 -8.16 18.78 -4.85
N THR A 396 -7.74 17.54 -4.57
CA THR A 396 -7.74 16.93 -3.23
C THR A 396 -6.41 17.20 -2.53
N HIS A 397 -6.47 17.80 -1.34
CA HIS A 397 -5.27 18.23 -0.62
C HIS A 397 -5.11 17.45 0.69
N ILE A 398 -4.03 16.69 0.81
CA ILE A 398 -3.65 15.98 2.05
C ILE A 398 -2.41 16.58 2.73
N LEU A 399 -1.82 17.60 2.12
CA LEU A 399 -0.66 18.35 2.59
C LEU A 399 -1.03 19.83 2.73
N GLN A 400 -0.53 20.53 3.75
CA GLN A 400 -0.78 21.98 3.89
C GLN A 400 -0.11 22.80 2.79
N ASP A 401 1.16 22.48 2.53
CA ASP A 401 1.99 22.97 1.43
C ASP A 401 3.09 21.92 1.22
N PRO A 402 3.51 21.62 -0.03
CA PRO A 402 4.65 20.75 -0.31
C PRO A 402 6.00 21.18 0.32
N GLY A 403 6.12 22.35 0.96
CA GLY A 403 7.25 22.74 1.83
C GLY A 403 8.62 22.85 1.11
N PRO A 404 9.74 23.17 1.78
CA PRO A 404 11.07 23.13 1.16
C PRO A 404 11.59 21.70 0.99
N LYS A 405 12.47 21.46 0.00
CA LYS A 405 12.93 20.14 -0.49
C LYS A 405 13.44 19.14 0.56
N THR A 406 13.81 19.59 1.77
CA THR A 406 14.57 18.79 2.74
C THR A 406 13.78 18.28 3.93
N ASN A 407 12.59 18.82 4.21
CA ASN A 407 11.91 18.55 5.48
C ASN A 407 10.71 17.61 5.37
N GLY A 408 10.27 17.27 4.14
CA GLY A 408 8.97 16.64 3.93
C GLY A 408 7.82 17.61 4.26
N PRO A 409 6.71 17.58 3.53
CA PRO A 409 5.59 18.49 3.80
C PRO A 409 4.77 18.04 5.00
N PRO A 410 4.39 18.94 5.93
CA PRO A 410 3.50 18.57 7.02
C PRO A 410 2.14 18.12 6.46
N MET A 411 1.65 16.98 6.96
CA MET A 411 0.29 16.51 6.70
C MET A 411 -0.73 17.61 7.03
N LEU A 412 -1.75 17.74 6.18
CA LEU A 412 -2.90 18.59 6.46
C LEU A 412 -3.69 18.01 7.64
N ARG A 413 -3.54 18.63 8.81
CA ARG A 413 -4.32 18.29 10.00
C ARG A 413 -5.50 19.24 10.13
N ILE A 414 -6.71 18.69 10.04
CA ILE A 414 -7.96 19.43 10.22
C ILE A 414 -8.40 19.29 11.69
N PRO A 415 -8.58 20.40 12.43
CA PRO A 415 -9.06 20.33 13.80
C PRO A 415 -10.49 19.78 13.87
N LEU A 416 -10.72 18.81 14.76
CA LEU A 416 -12.06 18.24 15.01
C LEU A 416 -12.83 18.97 16.12
N ALA A 417 -12.32 20.12 16.56
CA ALA A 417 -12.94 20.93 17.61
C ALA A 417 -13.89 21.97 17.00
N SER A 418 -14.92 22.35 17.75
CA SER A 418 -15.83 23.43 17.36
C SER A 418 -15.09 24.76 17.19
N ARG A 419 -15.68 25.67 16.43
CA ARG A 419 -15.11 27.01 16.20
C ARG A 419 -14.87 27.76 17.52
N ALA A 420 -15.82 27.69 18.46
CA ALA A 420 -15.71 28.32 19.76
C ALA A 420 -14.53 27.76 20.59
N GLU A 421 -14.29 26.44 20.52
CA GLU A 421 -13.16 25.82 21.20
C GLU A 421 -11.83 26.22 20.56
N LEU A 422 -11.76 26.30 19.22
CA LEU A 422 -10.56 26.79 18.52
C LEU A 422 -10.25 28.25 18.86
N GLU A 423 -11.26 29.11 18.92
CA GLU A 423 -11.11 30.51 19.33
C GLU A 423 -10.61 30.63 20.78
N ARG A 424 -11.21 29.84 21.70
CA ARG A 424 -10.77 29.77 23.10
C ARG A 424 -9.31 29.29 23.21
N ARG A 425 -8.93 28.23 22.49
CA ARG A 425 -7.55 27.74 22.44
C ARG A 425 -6.60 28.80 21.90
N GLY A 426 -6.99 29.51 20.84
CA GLY A 426 -6.21 30.61 20.28
C GLY A 426 -5.97 31.75 21.29
N GLN A 427 -6.97 32.10 22.09
CA GLN A 427 -6.83 33.10 23.16
C GLN A 427 -5.87 32.62 24.27
N ILE A 428 -6.00 31.36 24.68
CA ILE A 428 -5.11 30.74 25.67
C ILE A 428 -3.67 30.72 25.15
N GLN A 429 -3.45 30.32 23.90
CA GLN A 429 -2.11 30.27 23.29
C GLN A 429 -1.46 31.66 23.23
N LYS A 430 -2.23 32.70 22.89
CA LYS A 430 -1.75 34.09 22.93
C LYS A 430 -1.35 34.52 24.35
N ARG A 431 -2.12 34.10 25.36
CA ARG A 431 -1.81 34.39 26.76
C ARG A 431 -0.56 33.65 27.23
N ILE A 432 -0.39 32.38 26.85
CA ILE A 432 0.83 31.59 27.12
C ILE A 432 2.03 32.29 26.51
N ALA A 433 2.00 32.59 25.21
CA ALA A 433 3.10 33.27 24.52
C ALA A 433 3.48 34.61 25.16
N LYS A 434 2.47 35.38 25.61
CA LYS A 434 2.71 36.63 26.35
C LYS A 434 3.41 36.37 27.69
N LEU A 435 2.90 35.42 28.48
CA LEU A 435 3.49 35.07 29.79
C LEU A 435 4.92 34.52 29.64
N GLU A 436 5.20 33.75 28.60
CA GLU A 436 6.55 33.26 28.28
C GLU A 436 7.48 34.42 27.92
N ALA A 437 7.03 35.37 27.10
CA ALA A 437 7.80 36.56 26.76
C ALA A 437 8.07 37.45 27.99
N ASP A 438 7.06 37.65 28.83
CA ASP A 438 7.19 38.40 30.08
C ASP A 438 8.14 37.70 31.06
N SER A 439 8.02 36.38 31.22
CA SER A 439 8.92 35.57 32.04
C SER A 439 10.38 35.68 31.56
N LYS A 440 10.61 35.55 30.25
CA LYS A 440 11.96 35.69 29.67
C LYS A 440 12.53 37.10 29.89
N ARG A 441 11.71 38.15 29.76
CA ARG A 441 12.12 39.53 30.03
C ARG A 441 12.50 39.72 31.49
N LEU A 442 11.64 39.32 32.42
CA LEU A 442 11.87 39.45 33.86
C LEU A 442 13.12 38.68 34.31
N LEU A 443 13.32 37.46 33.80
CA LEU A 443 14.53 36.69 34.08
C LEU A 443 15.80 37.38 33.54
N ALA A 444 15.73 38.00 32.36
CA ALA A 444 16.86 38.74 31.80
C ALA A 444 17.17 40.01 32.60
N GLU A 445 16.15 40.76 33.02
CA GLU A 445 16.29 41.95 33.87
C GLU A 445 16.89 41.59 35.23
N GLU A 446 16.39 40.54 35.88
CA GLU A 446 16.90 40.09 37.18
C GLU A 446 18.33 39.55 37.06
N ARG A 447 18.64 38.79 36.00
CA ARG A 447 20.01 38.35 35.72
C ARG A 447 20.96 39.53 35.54
N ALA A 448 20.55 40.56 34.79
CA ALA A 448 21.36 41.75 34.60
C ALA A 448 21.60 42.50 35.92
N ARG A 449 20.58 42.62 36.78
CA ARG A 449 20.71 43.22 38.12
C ARG A 449 21.68 42.44 39.00
N GLN A 450 21.53 41.11 39.06
CA GLN A 450 22.42 40.24 39.84
C GLN A 450 23.86 40.36 39.35
N VAL A 451 24.10 40.25 38.03
CA VAL A 451 25.43 40.44 37.46
C VAL A 451 26.00 41.80 37.85
N ASN A 452 25.25 42.89 37.66
CA ASN A 452 25.72 44.24 37.98
C ASN A 452 26.05 44.41 39.48
N SER A 453 25.28 43.80 40.39
CA SER A 453 25.57 43.82 41.83
C SER A 453 26.85 43.05 42.20
N GLN A 454 27.20 42.02 41.42
CA GLN A 454 28.38 41.19 41.65
C GLN A 454 29.64 41.67 40.89
N LEU A 455 29.50 42.54 39.89
CA LEU A 455 30.65 43.08 39.12
C LEU A 455 31.69 43.76 40.03
N SER A 456 31.26 44.52 41.04
CA SER A 456 32.18 45.16 41.99
C SER A 456 32.93 44.15 42.87
N LEU A 457 32.39 42.93 43.01
CA LEU A 457 32.98 41.84 43.78
C LEU A 457 33.88 40.93 42.93
N THR A 458 33.92 41.11 41.60
CA THR A 458 34.71 40.25 40.69
C THR A 458 36.17 40.11 41.13
N GLY A 459 36.83 41.22 41.50
CA GLY A 459 38.21 41.17 42.00
C GLY A 459 38.35 40.32 43.27
N ARG A 460 37.39 40.42 44.19
CA ARG A 460 37.39 39.64 45.44
C ARG A 460 37.17 38.15 45.17
N TYR A 461 36.29 37.81 44.24
CA TYR A 461 36.07 36.42 43.83
C TYR A 461 37.26 35.82 43.09
N LEU A 462 37.94 36.58 42.22
CA LEU A 462 39.16 36.15 41.53
C LEU A 462 40.30 35.85 42.52
N VAL A 463 40.54 36.76 43.47
CA VAL A 463 41.55 36.56 44.52
C VAL A 463 41.20 35.38 45.40
N ALA A 464 39.94 35.30 45.86
CA ALA A 464 39.49 34.17 46.69
C ALA A 464 39.59 32.83 45.95
N ALA A 465 39.31 32.79 44.64
CA ALA A 465 39.45 31.57 43.84
C ALA A 465 40.93 31.16 43.67
N TRP A 466 41.84 32.12 43.48
CA TRP A 466 43.27 31.85 43.43
C TRP A 466 43.81 31.39 44.80
N GLU A 467 43.49 32.09 45.88
CA GLU A 467 43.86 31.69 47.25
C GLU A 467 43.38 30.29 47.58
N TYR A 468 42.11 29.98 47.28
CA TYR A 468 41.54 28.65 47.47
C TYR A 468 42.28 27.57 46.67
N SER A 469 42.84 27.94 45.50
CA SER A 469 43.58 27.01 44.64
C SER A 469 45.02 26.74 45.10
N GLU A 470 45.68 27.72 45.73
CA GLU A 470 47.05 27.62 46.24
C GLU A 470 47.12 26.95 47.61
N ASP A 471 46.11 27.14 48.46
CA ASP A 471 46.10 26.70 49.88
C ASP A 471 45.97 25.16 50.09
N ALA A 472 46.20 24.35 49.04
CA ALA A 472 46.09 22.89 49.09
C ALA A 472 44.73 22.35 49.61
N MET A 473 43.64 23.12 49.44
CA MET A 473 42.27 22.74 49.85
C MET A 473 41.55 21.85 48.81
N ARG A 474 42.25 21.39 47.76
CA ARG A 474 41.70 20.46 46.77
C ARG A 474 41.44 19.10 47.42
N GLY A 475 40.16 18.74 47.55
CA GLY A 475 39.72 17.47 48.15
C GLY A 475 39.38 17.56 49.65
N ALA A 476 39.44 18.75 50.26
CA ALA A 476 38.89 18.95 51.58
C ALA A 476 37.35 18.92 51.49
N GLY A 477 36.69 18.18 52.38
CA GLY A 477 35.28 17.80 52.27
C GLY A 477 34.27 18.96 52.03
N PRO A 478 33.00 18.64 51.73
CA PRO A 478 32.03 19.58 51.14
C PRO A 478 31.74 20.87 51.94
N GLU A 479 32.15 20.94 53.21
CA GLU A 479 31.95 22.09 54.09
C GLU A 479 33.03 23.18 54.00
N VAL A 480 34.17 22.92 53.35
CA VAL A 480 35.32 23.84 53.36
C VAL A 480 35.07 25.07 52.50
N LEU A 481 34.55 24.90 51.28
CA LEU A 481 34.26 26.02 50.38
C LEU A 481 33.22 27.01 50.96
N PRO A 482 32.09 26.56 51.55
CA PRO A 482 31.15 27.47 52.22
C PRO A 482 31.77 28.27 53.36
N ARG A 483 32.59 27.64 54.22
CA ARG A 483 33.26 28.34 55.33
C ARG A 483 34.30 29.33 54.84
N PHE A 484 35.09 28.94 53.84
CA PHE A 484 36.10 29.79 53.21
C PHE A 484 35.48 31.04 52.57
N ALA A 485 34.37 30.87 51.85
CA ALA A 485 33.63 31.97 51.24
C ALA A 485 33.01 32.89 52.31
N ALA A 486 32.37 32.31 53.34
CA ALA A 486 31.77 33.08 54.43
C ALA A 486 32.79 33.94 55.20
N GLY A 487 33.99 33.41 55.47
CA GLY A 487 35.07 34.17 56.13
C GLY A 487 35.58 35.37 55.33
N ARG A 488 35.31 35.40 54.01
CA ARG A 488 35.64 36.52 53.11
C ARG A 488 34.41 37.36 52.76
N GLY A 489 33.26 37.10 53.37
CA GLY A 489 31.99 37.75 53.06
C GLY A 489 31.56 37.53 51.60
N LEU A 490 31.84 36.35 51.05
CA LEU A 490 31.52 35.94 49.69
C LEU A 490 30.46 34.83 49.70
N ASP A 491 29.60 34.83 48.69
CA ASP A 491 28.69 33.71 48.42
C ASP A 491 29.45 32.49 47.89
N ALA A 492 29.22 31.34 48.53
CA ALA A 492 29.96 30.10 48.27
C ALA A 492 29.68 29.50 46.89
N GLU A 493 28.44 29.59 46.41
CA GLU A 493 28.05 29.07 45.10
C GLU A 493 28.61 29.93 43.97
N THR A 494 28.61 31.25 44.13
CA THR A 494 29.28 32.17 43.21
C THR A 494 30.79 31.91 43.16
N LEU A 495 31.44 31.69 44.31
CA LEU A 495 32.86 31.33 44.35
C LEU A 495 33.14 29.98 43.67
N ARG A 496 32.28 28.98 43.87
CA ARG A 496 32.35 27.68 43.18
C ARG A 496 32.35 27.85 41.66
N ARG A 497 31.44 28.67 41.13
CA ARG A 497 31.36 28.95 39.69
C ARG A 497 32.60 29.65 39.15
N TRP A 498 33.21 30.55 39.93
CA TRP A 498 34.50 31.15 39.59
C TRP A 498 35.63 30.11 39.57
N LEU A 499 35.68 29.20 40.54
CA LEU A 499 36.64 28.09 40.55
C LEU A 499 36.46 27.19 39.33
N ASP A 500 35.23 26.78 38.99
CA ASP A 500 34.95 25.98 37.79
C ASP A 500 35.31 26.72 36.49
N TYR A 501 34.96 28.02 36.41
CA TYR A 501 35.29 28.87 35.27
C TYR A 501 36.80 29.03 35.06
N LEU A 502 37.57 29.21 36.14
CA LEU A 502 39.03 29.32 36.09
C LEU A 502 39.75 27.96 35.97
N GLY A 503 39.00 26.85 36.03
CA GLY A 503 39.56 25.49 35.94
C GLY A 503 40.16 24.95 37.25
N PHE A 504 39.84 25.57 38.39
CA PHE A 504 40.24 25.14 39.73
C PHE A 504 39.22 24.20 40.41
N GLY A 505 37.99 24.14 39.91
CA GLY A 505 36.92 23.26 40.41
C GLY A 505 36.85 21.89 39.70
N GLU A 506 35.93 21.03 40.15
CA GLU A 506 35.74 19.67 39.61
C GLU A 506 35.04 19.67 38.24
N GLY A 507 34.24 20.71 37.96
CA GLY A 507 33.57 20.90 36.67
C GLY A 507 34.39 21.79 35.73
N ARG A 508 35.24 21.20 34.88
CA ARG A 508 35.98 21.98 33.86
C ARG A 508 35.02 22.57 32.83
N LEU A 509 34.78 23.88 32.87
CA LEU A 509 34.07 24.60 31.80
C LEU A 509 35.00 25.07 30.67
N LEU A 510 36.32 25.05 30.89
CA LEU A 510 37.32 25.39 29.87
C LEU A 510 38.08 24.14 29.39
N ASN A 511 37.96 23.83 28.10
CA ASN A 511 38.77 22.79 27.43
C ASN A 511 40.22 23.23 27.15
N LYS A 512 40.58 24.47 27.48
CA LYS A 512 41.96 25.01 27.36
C LYS A 512 42.25 25.94 28.54
N PRO A 513 43.44 25.84 29.18
CA PRO A 513 43.79 26.67 30.32
C PRO A 513 43.78 28.16 29.94
N VAL A 514 43.26 29.01 30.84
CA VAL A 514 43.41 30.47 30.72
C VAL A 514 44.90 30.77 30.81
N ARG A 515 45.47 31.38 29.77
CA ARG A 515 46.86 31.83 29.77
C ARG A 515 46.99 33.03 30.70
N ASP A 516 48.10 33.14 31.41
CA ASP A 516 48.38 34.32 32.23
C ASP A 516 48.49 35.59 31.35
N LEU A 517 48.60 36.76 31.99
CA LEU A 517 48.77 38.07 31.32
C LEU A 517 49.99 38.14 30.38
N PHE A 518 50.89 37.15 30.43
CA PHE A 518 52.09 37.04 29.60
C PHE A 518 52.00 35.90 28.57
N GLY A 519 50.83 35.29 28.40
CA GLY A 519 50.59 34.28 27.37
C GLY A 519 51.18 32.90 27.69
N LYS A 520 51.65 32.64 28.91
CA LYS A 520 52.07 31.31 29.34
C LYS A 520 50.85 30.52 29.80
N ALA A 521 50.76 29.26 29.37
CA ALA A 521 49.78 28.33 29.94
C ALA A 521 50.17 28.09 31.41
N GLY A 522 49.31 28.50 32.34
CA GLY A 522 49.55 28.33 33.77
C GLY A 522 49.65 26.85 34.14
N LEU A 523 50.80 26.50 34.74
CA LEU A 523 51.12 25.36 35.61
C LEU A 523 50.41 24.01 35.35
N HIS A 524 51.17 23.07 34.77
CA HIS A 524 51.03 21.65 35.09
C HIS A 524 51.63 21.41 36.48
N VAL A 525 50.76 21.20 37.48
CA VAL A 525 51.02 20.30 38.62
C VAL A 525 49.74 19.52 38.88
#